data_AF-A0A9D7KLR6-F1
#
_entry.id   AF-A0A9D7KLR6-F1
#
_cell.length_a   1.000
_cell.length_b   1.000
_cell.length_c   1.000
_cell.angle_alpha   90.00
_cell.angle_beta   90.00
_cell.angle_gamma   90.00
#
_symmetry.space_group_name_H-M   'P 1'
#
loop_
_entity.id
_entity.type
_entity.pdbx_description
1 polymer ?
#
loop_
_entity_poly.entity_id
_entity_poly.type
_entity_poly.pdbx_seq_one_letter_code
_entity_poly.pdbx_strand_id
1 'polypeptide(L)' 'MKMYLIRNYYVVICNQGEEALGVLEAEKFDLIIMDINLPGGMNGVEVTQKLREYEAYKKFPLLQ' A
#
# COMPACT_ATOMS: atom_id res chain seq x y z
N MET A 1 12.86 -8.65 -3.87
CA MET A 1 12.59 -7.21 -4.03
C MET A 1 12.96 -6.37 -2.80
N LYS A 2 12.50 -6.75 -1.58
CA LYS A 2 12.77 -6.04 -0.31
C LYS A 2 14.19 -5.47 -0.16
N MET A 3 15.23 -6.29 -0.37
CA MET A 3 16.64 -5.89 -0.21
C MET A 3 17.06 -4.69 -1.08
N TYR A 4 16.46 -4.51 -2.26
CA TYR A 4 16.82 -3.43 -3.18
C TYR A 4 16.13 -2.11 -2.84
N LEU A 5 14.91 -2.16 -2.32
CA LEU A 5 14.15 -0.96 -1.96
C LEU A 5 14.67 -0.33 -0.66
N ILE A 6 14.91 -1.14 0.37
CA ILE A 6 15.35 -0.65 1.69
C ILE A 6 16.71 0.05 1.68
N ARG A 7 17.51 -0.12 0.62
CA ARG A 7 18.84 0.51 0.51
C ARG A 7 18.78 1.98 0.14
N ASN A 8 17.72 2.42 -0.54
CA ASN A 8 17.62 3.78 -1.08
C ASN A 8 16.31 4.48 -0.73
N TYR A 9 15.35 3.76 -0.15
CA TYR A 9 14.03 4.29 0.20
C TYR A 9 13.69 3.93 1.63
N TYR A 10 12.89 4.79 2.27
CA TYR A 10 12.15 4.41 3.48
C TYR A 10 11.02 3.47 3.06
N VAL A 11 11.03 2.25 3.59
CA VAL A 11 10.10 1.19 3.20
C VAL A 11 9.42 0.63 4.44
N VAL A 12 8.10 0.71 4.45
CA VAL A 12 7.26 -0.01 5.40
C VAL A 12 6.64 -1.21 4.67
N ILE A 13 6.62 -2.37 5.33
CA ILE A 13 6.11 -3.61 4.76
C ILE A 13 4.89 -4.03 5.56
N CYS A 14 3.79 -4.22 4.85
CA CYS A 14 2.54 -4.74 5.41
C CYS A 14 2.29 -6.12 4.81
N ASN A 15 1.76 -7.05 5.61
CA ASN A 15 1.43 -8.40 5.15
C ASN A 15 -0.07 -8.58 4.90
N GLN A 16 -0.88 -7.58 5.26
CA GLN A 16 -2.33 -7.59 5.14
C GLN A 16 -2.84 -6.23 4.64
N GLY A 17 -4.01 -6.22 4.00
CA GLY A 17 -4.61 -4.99 3.46
C GLY A 17 -4.99 -3.99 4.54
N GLU A 18 -5.53 -4.47 5.66
CA GLU A 18 -5.94 -3.66 6.81
C GLU A 18 -4.75 -2.96 7.48
N GLU A 19 -3.62 -3.66 7.59
CA GLU A 19 -2.37 -3.09 8.10
C GLU A 19 -1.90 -1.93 7.22
N ALA A 20 -1.95 -2.11 5.89
CA ALA A 20 -1.55 -1.07 4.95
C ALA A 20 -2.43 0.19 5.08
N LEU A 21 -3.74 0.04 5.26
CA LEU A 21 -4.64 1.18 5.48
C LEU A 21 -4.28 1.95 6.76
N GLY A 22 -4.01 1.23 7.86
CA GLY A 22 -3.62 1.87 9.13
C GLY A 22 -2.29 2.63 9.03
N VAL A 23 -1.29 2.06 8.33
CA VAL A 23 0.00 2.73 8.11
C VAL A 23 -0.17 4.00 7.26
N LEU A 24 -1.01 3.95 6.23
CA LEU A 24 -1.29 5.08 5.33
C LEU A 24 -2.08 6.23 6.01
N GLU A 25 -2.74 5.96 7.14
CA GLU A 25 -3.34 7.00 7.98
C GLU A 25 -2.31 7.63 8.92
N ALA A 26 -1.35 6.85 9.42
CA ALA A 26 -0.35 7.30 10.39
C ALA A 26 0.81 8.07 9.75
N GLU A 27 1.23 7.68 8.55
CA GLU A 27 2.42 8.21 7.88
C GLU A 27 2.15 8.54 6.41
N LYS A 28 2.95 9.45 5.84
CA LYS A 28 2.87 9.81 4.41
C LYS A 28 3.92 9.06 3.60
N PHE A 29 3.54 8.66 2.39
CA PHE A 29 4.39 7.93 1.45
C PHE A 29 4.34 8.62 0.08
N ASP A 30 5.26 8.24 -0.80
CA ASP A 30 5.31 8.73 -2.18
C ASP A 30 4.84 7.68 -3.20
N LEU A 31 4.85 6.40 -2.82
CA LEU A 31 4.50 5.27 -3.67
C LEU A 31 3.97 4.10 -2.84
N ILE A 32 2.91 3.46 -3.34
CA ILE A 32 2.44 2.18 -2.83
C ILE A 32 2.76 1.10 -3.86
N ILE A 33 3.36 0.01 -3.41
CA ILE A 33 3.53 -1.22 -4.21
C ILE A 33 2.65 -2.28 -3.56
N MET A 34 1.70 -2.80 -4.31
CA MET A 34 0.62 -3.64 -3.79
C MET A 34 0.52 -4.94 -4.56
N ASP A 35 0.63 -6.07 -3.87
CA ASP A 35 0.32 -7.36 -4.49
C ASP A 35 -1.19 -7.49 -4.71
N ILE A 36 -1.61 -8.05 -5.84
CA ILE A 36 -3.02 -8.38 -6.10
C ILE A 36 -3.48 -9.50 -5.17
N ASN A 37 -2.64 -10.52 -4.95
CA ASN A 37 -2.95 -11.69 -4.16
C ASN A 37 -2.47 -11.49 -2.73
N LEU A 38 -3.21 -10.70 -1.96
CA LEU A 38 -2.97 -10.57 -0.52
C LEU A 38 -3.62 -11.74 0.25
N PRO A 39 -2.92 -12.30 1.26
CA PRO A 39 -3.55 -13.23 2.18
C PRO A 39 -4.48 -12.48 3.15
N GLY A 40 -5.57 -13.11 3.58
CA GLY A 40 -6.52 -12.54 4.54
C GLY A 40 -7.90 -12.30 3.95
N GLY A 41 -8.66 -11.37 4.55
CA GLY A 41 -10.05 -11.07 4.18
C GLY A 41 -10.21 -10.05 3.05
N MET A 42 -9.11 -9.43 2.59
CA MET A 42 -9.13 -8.40 1.55
C MET A 42 -7.96 -8.59 0.58
N ASN A 43 -8.24 -8.56 -0.71
CA ASN A 43 -7.22 -8.64 -1.77
C ASN A 43 -6.69 -7.24 -2.17
N GLY A 44 -5.62 -7.18 -2.97
CA GLY A 44 -5.00 -5.91 -3.36
C GLY A 44 -5.90 -5.01 -4.22
N VAL A 45 -6.83 -5.59 -4.97
CA VAL A 45 -7.80 -4.80 -5.75
C VAL A 45 -8.78 -4.10 -4.82
N GLU A 46 -9.30 -4.80 -3.81
CA GLU A 46 -10.20 -4.23 -2.80
C GLU A 46 -9.52 -3.15 -1.96
N VAL A 47 -8.26 -3.35 -1.55
CA VAL A 47 -7.48 -2.31 -0.87
C VAL A 47 -7.32 -1.08 -1.76
N THR A 48 -6.98 -1.29 -3.04
CA THR A 48 -6.84 -0.18 -4.01
C THR A 48 -8.15 0.58 -4.17
N GLN A 49 -9.28 -0.14 -4.29
CA GLN A 49 -10.61 0.48 -4.41
C GLN A 49 -10.92 1.36 -3.19
N LYS A 50 -10.74 0.83 -1.98
CA LYS A 50 -10.90 1.62 -0.74
C LYS A 50 -10.00 2.84 -0.71
N LEU A 51 -8.73 2.71 -1.13
CA LEU A 51 -7.83 3.85 -1.19
C LEU A 51 -8.34 4.94 -2.15
N ARG A 52 -8.90 4.57 -3.31
CA ARG A 52 -9.43 5.56 -4.26
C ARG A 52 -10.70 6.28 -3.79
N GLU A 53 -11.37 5.82 -2.71
CA GLU A 53 -12.47 6.55 -2.08
C GLU A 53 -11.98 7.80 -1.34
N TYR A 54 -10.73 7.81 -0.87
CA TYR A 54 -10.12 8.96 -0.20
C TYR A 54 -9.54 9.94 -1.21
N GLU A 55 -9.87 11.23 -1.10
CA GLU A 55 -9.39 12.28 -2.01
C GLU A 55 -7.87 12.34 -2.13
N ALA A 56 -7.16 12.17 -1.01
CA ALA A 56 -5.70 12.16 -0.97
C ALA A 56 -5.09 11.04 -1.84
N TYR A 57 -5.83 9.94 -2.01
CA TYR A 57 -5.36 8.73 -2.67
C TYR A 57 -5.95 8.52 -4.06
N LYS A 58 -6.88 9.35 -4.55
CA LYS A 58 -7.47 9.21 -5.91
C LYS A 58 -6.45 9.18 -7.06
N LYS A 59 -5.39 9.99 -6.96
CA LYS A 59 -4.32 10.09 -7.97
C LYS A 59 -2.96 9.64 -7.46
N PHE A 60 -2.92 9.10 -6.25
CA PHE A 60 -1.68 8.69 -5.63
C PHE A 60 -0.99 7.56 -6.43
N PRO A 61 0.34 7.62 -6.63
CA PRO A 61 1.08 6.58 -7.33
C PRO A 61 0.95 5.22 -6.65
N LEU A 62 0.38 4.25 -7.37
CA LEU A 62 0.17 2.89 -6.88
C LEU A 62 0.53 1.91 -8.01
N LEU A 63 1.43 0.98 -7.70
CA LEU A 63 1.86 -0.09 -8.58
C LEU A 63 1.28 -1.42 -8.09
N GLN A 64 0.62 -2.16 -8.98
CA GLN A 64 0.15 -3.53 -8.73
C GLN A 64 1.08 -4.58 -9.36
#